data_AF-A0A936Q0D0-F1
#
_entry.id   AF-A0A936Q0D0-F1
#
_cell.length_a   1.000
_cell.length_b   1.000
_cell.length_c   1.000
_cell.angle_alpha   90.00
_cell.angle_beta   90.00
_cell.angle_gamma   90.00
#
_symmetry.space_group_name_H-M   'P 1'
#
loop_
_entity.id
_entity.type
_entity.pdbx_description
1 polymer ?
#
loop_
_entity_poly.entity_id
_entity_poly.type
_entity_poly.pdbx_seq_one_letter_code
_entity_poly.pdbx_strand_id
1 'polypeptide(L)'
;MTRPGIEPFLPCAPELVREVRLLAVGGHERFEREVWARLPEAAVPGVTPNPSYHNERHVAAVCDGVESIFTALQAGSDPFGIARDARRWAESTGQPEPDLEALRIAFGVAFACHDLGNIAASTRISLDGGGLGLEHARLYDSSALYGTPAVEIRSAAIAHALLVSKGGECGRVPALARLVEHLVLQTVFHFEKVSDDAPFWSPMQVIDMIGSYFFLSVPRLEAIAGLFAEMRVQRPGSIPVLPFLTSLEERFEKLVADPGARRDVVAAFERNSFGRTAESVFAVPDRFRGMSRPVPYEEAIAALLAPD
;
A
#
# COMPACT_ATOMS: atom_id res chain seq x y z
N MET A 1 43.54 20.60 13.74
CA MET A 1 42.24 20.05 14.18
C MET A 1 41.61 19.37 12.97
N THR A 2 41.80 18.07 12.85
CA THR A 2 41.18 17.20 11.83
C THR A 2 39.71 17.04 12.18
N ARG A 3 38.80 17.26 11.21
CA ARG A 3 37.38 16.91 11.35
C ARG A 3 37.28 15.42 11.73
N PRO A 4 36.41 15.02 12.67
CA PRO A 4 36.16 13.61 12.91
C PRO A 4 35.72 12.99 11.58
N GLY A 5 36.40 11.91 11.17
CA GLY A 5 35.99 11.14 10.01
C GLY A 5 34.57 10.66 10.23
N ILE A 6 33.68 10.98 9.29
CA ILE A 6 32.39 10.31 9.17
C ILE A 6 32.75 8.85 8.88
N GLU A 7 32.60 7.96 9.87
CA GLU A 7 32.78 6.53 9.66
C GLU A 7 31.91 6.11 8.46
N PRO A 8 32.42 5.25 7.56
CA PRO A 8 31.66 4.80 6.41
C PRO A 8 30.40 4.09 6.90
N PHE A 9 29.26 4.72 6.64
CA PHE A 9 27.92 4.19 6.84
C PHE A 9 27.81 2.83 6.13
N LEU A 10 27.57 1.76 6.88
CA LEU A 10 27.24 0.47 6.28
C LEU A 10 25.86 0.58 5.60
N PRO A 11 25.74 0.39 4.28
CA PRO A 11 24.45 0.27 3.64
C PRO A 11 23.73 -0.94 4.23
N CYS A 12 22.42 -0.82 4.47
CA CYS A 12 21.65 -2.00 4.86
C CYS A 12 21.69 -3.02 3.71
N ALA A 13 21.73 -4.31 4.04
CA ALA A 13 21.87 -5.37 3.06
C ALA A 13 20.81 -5.25 1.95
N PRO A 14 21.17 -5.33 0.65
CA PRO A 14 20.22 -5.27 -0.47
C PRO A 14 19.06 -6.26 -0.34
N GLU A 15 19.29 -7.36 0.38
CA GLU A 15 18.32 -8.41 0.67
C GLU A 15 17.21 -7.97 1.63
N LEU A 16 17.39 -6.88 2.40
CA LEU A 16 16.46 -6.43 3.44
C LEU A 16 15.03 -6.21 2.88
N VAL A 17 14.90 -5.49 1.76
CA VAL A 17 13.59 -5.22 1.14
C VAL A 17 12.93 -6.54 0.75
N ARG A 18 13.68 -7.45 0.13
CA ARG A 18 13.19 -8.77 -0.28
C ARG A 18 12.75 -9.60 0.92
N GLU A 19 13.56 -9.65 1.98
CA GLU A 19 13.23 -10.40 3.20
C GLU A 19 11.99 -9.86 3.88
N VAL A 20 11.88 -8.54 4.05
CA VAL A 20 10.71 -7.91 4.66
C VAL A 20 9.47 -8.15 3.81
N ARG A 21 9.57 -8.01 2.48
CA ARG A 21 8.48 -8.33 1.55
C ARG A 21 8.00 -9.77 1.71
N LEU A 22 8.92 -10.74 1.75
CA LEU A 22 8.57 -12.15 1.92
C LEU A 22 7.89 -12.42 3.26
N LEU A 23 8.37 -11.79 4.33
CA LEU A 23 7.77 -11.90 5.66
C LEU A 23 6.36 -11.31 5.70
N ALA A 24 6.16 -10.13 5.10
CA ALA A 24 4.86 -9.48 5.06
C ALA A 24 3.85 -10.26 4.23
N VAL A 25 4.21 -10.64 3.00
CA VAL A 25 3.40 -11.50 2.12
C VAL A 25 2.99 -12.79 2.85
N GLY A 26 3.94 -13.50 3.47
CA GLY A 26 3.65 -14.70 4.23
C GLY A 26 2.76 -14.47 5.47
N GLY A 27 2.82 -13.28 6.06
CA GLY A 27 1.91 -12.83 7.13
C GLY A 27 0.47 -12.70 6.63
N HIS A 28 0.25 -12.00 5.51
CA HIS A 28 -1.07 -11.84 4.90
C HIS A 28 -1.64 -13.19 4.41
N GLU A 29 -0.84 -14.05 3.77
CA GLU A 29 -1.27 -15.40 3.35
C GLU A 29 -1.74 -16.25 4.54
N ARG A 30 -1.06 -16.11 5.69
CA ARG A 30 -1.43 -16.81 6.91
C ARG A 30 -2.73 -16.29 7.48
N PHE A 31 -2.89 -14.97 7.56
CA PHE A 31 -4.12 -14.33 8.00
C PHE A 31 -5.31 -14.75 7.12
N GLU A 32 -5.14 -14.72 5.79
CA GLU A 32 -6.13 -15.17 4.82
C GLU A 32 -6.60 -16.59 5.10
N ARG A 33 -5.67 -17.53 5.25
CA ARG A 33 -5.97 -18.95 5.45
C ARG A 33 -6.57 -19.25 6.82
N GLU A 34 -6.09 -18.59 7.87
CA GLU A 34 -6.38 -18.94 9.27
C GLU A 34 -7.54 -18.15 9.85
N VAL A 35 -7.77 -16.93 9.36
CA VAL A 35 -8.80 -16.02 9.85
C VAL A 35 -9.84 -15.77 8.76
N TRP A 36 -9.48 -15.09 7.67
CA TRP A 36 -10.45 -14.54 6.71
C TRP A 36 -11.27 -15.62 5.99
N ALA A 37 -10.61 -16.65 5.46
CA ALA A 37 -11.27 -17.75 4.74
C ALA A 37 -12.21 -18.59 5.63
N ARG A 38 -12.08 -18.48 6.95
CA ARG A 38 -12.86 -19.22 7.94
C ARG A 38 -13.92 -18.36 8.63
N LEU A 39 -13.91 -17.05 8.41
CA LEU A 39 -14.81 -16.10 9.04
C LEU A 39 -16.20 -16.20 8.39
N PRO A 40 -17.25 -16.64 9.09
CA PRO A 40 -18.59 -16.76 8.52
C PRO A 40 -19.14 -15.43 8.00
N GLU A 41 -18.82 -14.32 8.67
CA GLU A 41 -19.22 -12.97 8.30
C GLU A 41 -18.60 -12.51 6.98
N ALA A 42 -17.41 -13.03 6.63
CA ALA A 42 -16.75 -12.74 5.35
C ALA A 42 -17.38 -13.50 4.17
N ALA A 43 -18.16 -14.55 4.42
CA ALA A 43 -18.78 -15.33 3.36
C ALA A 43 -19.79 -14.50 2.56
N VAL A 44 -19.68 -14.56 1.23
CA VAL A 44 -20.62 -13.95 0.28
C VAL A 44 -21.30 -15.08 -0.50
N PRO A 45 -22.64 -15.14 -0.55
CA PRO A 45 -23.34 -16.20 -1.26
C PRO A 45 -22.88 -16.34 -2.73
N GLY A 46 -22.51 -17.56 -3.12
CA GLY A 46 -22.06 -17.87 -4.48
C GLY A 46 -20.63 -17.47 -4.82
N VAL A 47 -19.86 -16.93 -3.87
CA VAL A 47 -18.47 -16.52 -4.06
C VAL A 47 -17.55 -17.41 -3.24
N THR A 48 -16.52 -17.99 -3.87
CA THR A 48 -15.47 -18.76 -3.19
C THR A 48 -14.14 -18.60 -3.92
N PRO A 49 -13.01 -18.38 -3.21
CA PRO A 49 -12.90 -18.14 -1.77
C PRO A 49 -13.53 -16.80 -1.32
N ASN A 50 -13.56 -16.51 -0.02
CA ASN A 50 -13.98 -15.20 0.48
C ASN A 50 -13.08 -14.12 -0.12
N PRO A 51 -13.63 -13.10 -0.81
CA PRO A 51 -12.82 -12.09 -1.45
C PRO A 51 -12.24 -11.11 -0.42
N SER A 52 -11.04 -10.61 -0.65
CA SER A 52 -10.33 -9.60 0.15
C SER A 52 -9.45 -8.73 -0.74
N TYR A 53 -9.09 -7.55 -0.24
CA TYR A 53 -8.23 -6.57 -0.89
C TYR A 53 -6.88 -6.41 -0.17
N HIS A 54 -6.86 -6.17 1.15
CA HIS A 54 -5.61 -5.94 1.91
C HIS A 54 -4.86 -7.26 2.19
N ASN A 55 -4.70 -8.10 1.17
CA ASN A 55 -4.09 -9.42 1.20
C ASN A 55 -2.67 -9.43 0.60
N GLU A 56 -2.10 -10.62 0.42
CA GLU A 56 -0.73 -10.79 -0.06
C GLU A 56 -0.51 -10.24 -1.48
N ARG A 57 -1.56 -10.26 -2.31
CA ARG A 57 -1.50 -9.79 -3.70
C ARG A 57 -1.41 -8.29 -3.76
N HIS A 58 -2.15 -7.58 -2.90
CA HIS A 58 -2.05 -6.13 -2.79
C HIS A 58 -0.67 -5.71 -2.31
N VAL A 59 -0.15 -6.33 -1.25
CA VAL A 59 1.22 -6.08 -0.76
C VAL A 59 2.25 -6.31 -1.87
N ALA A 60 2.16 -7.42 -2.61
CA ALA A 60 3.04 -7.68 -3.75
C ALA A 60 2.91 -6.61 -4.85
N ALA A 61 1.68 -6.20 -5.18
CA ALA A 61 1.40 -5.21 -6.21
C ALA A 61 1.95 -3.82 -5.87
N VAL A 62 1.79 -3.33 -4.64
CA VAL A 62 2.35 -2.03 -4.24
C VAL A 62 3.89 -2.06 -4.20
N CYS A 63 4.48 -3.20 -3.80
CA CYS A 63 5.93 -3.38 -3.87
C CYS A 63 6.46 -3.34 -5.32
N ASP A 64 5.76 -3.96 -6.26
CA ASP A 64 6.15 -3.90 -7.68
C ASP A 64 5.89 -2.50 -8.28
N GLY A 65 4.81 -1.84 -7.85
CA GLY A 65 4.51 -0.46 -8.23
C GLY A 65 5.59 0.53 -7.82
N VAL A 66 6.12 0.42 -6.59
CA VAL A 66 7.19 1.31 -6.14
C VAL A 66 8.51 1.04 -6.87
N GLU A 67 8.85 -0.22 -7.14
CA GLU A 67 10.04 -0.57 -7.92
C GLU A 67 9.98 0.00 -9.35
N SER A 68 8.78 0.05 -9.94
CA SER A 68 8.57 0.71 -11.24
C SER A 68 8.87 2.21 -11.18
N ILE A 69 8.43 2.90 -10.12
CA ILE A 69 8.72 4.33 -9.94
C ILE A 69 10.21 4.59 -9.75
N PHE A 70 10.91 3.78 -8.95
CA PHE A 70 12.35 3.91 -8.79
C PHE A 70 13.13 3.58 -10.07
N THR A 71 12.63 2.65 -10.89
CA THR A 71 13.18 2.39 -12.23
C THR A 71 13.01 3.60 -13.15
N ALA A 72 11.85 4.25 -13.14
CA ALA A 72 11.61 5.48 -13.90
C ALA A 72 12.49 6.64 -13.41
N LEU A 73 12.69 6.76 -12.09
CA LEU A 73 13.55 7.76 -11.47
C LEU A 73 15.03 7.58 -11.87
N GLN A 74 15.51 6.34 -11.90
CA GLN A 74 16.85 6.01 -12.42
C GLN A 74 17.00 6.36 -13.90
N ALA A 75 15.91 6.27 -14.68
CA ALA A 75 15.86 6.70 -16.08
C ALA A 75 15.65 8.22 -16.27
N GLY A 76 15.55 8.99 -15.18
CA GLY A 76 15.46 10.46 -15.20
C GLY A 76 14.04 11.05 -15.16
N SER A 77 12.99 10.24 -14.94
CA SER A 77 11.63 10.73 -14.73
C SER A 77 11.28 10.73 -13.24
N ASP A 78 11.04 11.92 -12.68
CA ASP A 78 10.63 12.11 -11.28
C ASP A 78 9.22 12.72 -11.19
N PRO A 79 8.18 11.97 -11.56
CA PRO A 79 6.83 12.52 -11.68
C PRO A 79 6.22 12.95 -10.33
N PHE A 80 6.74 12.42 -9.23
CA PHE A 80 6.30 12.76 -7.87
C PHE A 80 7.18 13.81 -7.19
N GLY A 81 8.33 14.16 -7.77
CA GLY A 81 9.30 15.05 -7.13
C GLY A 81 9.96 14.44 -5.89
N ILE A 82 10.25 13.14 -5.90
CA ILE A 82 10.88 12.38 -4.81
C ILE A 82 12.19 13.05 -4.37
N ALA A 83 13.01 13.55 -5.30
CA ALA A 83 14.25 14.23 -4.95
C ALA A 83 14.01 15.55 -4.20
N ARG A 84 12.92 16.26 -4.53
CA ARG A 84 12.52 17.47 -3.79
C ARG A 84 12.01 17.10 -2.40
N ASP A 85 11.23 16.04 -2.28
CA ASP A 85 10.70 15.61 -0.99
C ASP A 85 11.77 15.06 -0.06
N ALA A 86 12.84 14.45 -0.59
CA ALA A 86 14.02 14.06 0.18
C ALA A 86 14.69 15.25 0.88
N ARG A 87 14.85 16.38 0.18
CA ARG A 87 15.34 17.64 0.78
C ARG A 87 14.40 18.16 1.85
N ARG A 88 13.10 18.22 1.55
CA ARG A 88 12.08 18.72 2.50
C ARG A 88 12.02 17.87 3.77
N TRP A 89 12.18 16.55 3.65
CA TRP A 89 12.28 15.62 4.77
C TRP A 89 13.52 15.90 5.63
N ALA A 90 14.68 16.10 5.01
CA ALA A 90 15.92 16.43 5.71
C ALA A 90 15.80 17.75 6.49
N GLU A 91 15.25 18.78 5.83
CA GLU A 91 15.01 20.11 6.40
C GLU A 91 14.05 20.06 7.59
N SER A 92 12.96 19.29 7.51
CA SER A 92 11.95 19.22 8.56
C SER A 92 12.37 18.40 9.78
N THR A 93 13.26 17.42 9.59
CA THR A 93 13.66 16.46 10.64
C THR A 93 15.06 16.69 11.19
N GLY A 94 15.88 17.53 10.52
CA GLY A 94 17.29 17.72 10.83
C GLY A 94 18.16 16.49 10.53
N GLN A 95 17.61 15.47 9.84
CA GLN A 95 18.35 14.30 9.40
C GLN A 95 19.12 14.58 8.11
N PRO A 96 20.17 13.80 7.79
CA PRO A 96 20.78 13.84 6.47
C PRO A 96 19.76 13.54 5.36
N GLU A 97 19.87 14.24 4.23
CA GLU A 97 19.09 13.94 3.03
C GLU A 97 19.31 12.49 2.59
N PRO A 98 18.25 11.67 2.48
CA PRO A 98 18.41 10.29 2.05
C PRO A 98 18.76 10.25 0.57
N ASP A 99 19.80 9.48 0.24
CA ASP A 99 20.15 9.16 -1.14
C ASP A 99 19.10 8.26 -1.82
N LEU A 100 19.20 8.10 -3.14
CA LEU A 100 18.24 7.34 -3.94
C LEU A 100 18.11 5.88 -3.49
N GLU A 101 19.21 5.25 -3.07
CA GLU A 101 19.20 3.85 -2.62
C GLU A 101 18.51 3.72 -1.26
N ALA A 102 18.79 4.64 -0.33
CA ALA A 102 18.12 4.71 0.96
C ALA A 102 16.61 4.95 0.80
N LEU A 103 16.22 5.83 -0.13
CA LEU A 103 14.82 6.05 -0.47
C LEU A 103 14.19 4.78 -1.03
N ARG A 104 14.83 4.11 -2.00
CA ARG A 104 14.31 2.86 -2.58
C ARG A 104 14.08 1.79 -1.51
N ILE A 105 15.04 1.63 -0.60
CA ILE A 105 14.93 0.69 0.52
C ILE A 105 13.79 1.10 1.46
N ALA A 106 13.72 2.37 1.84
CA ALA A 106 12.70 2.86 2.77
C ALA A 106 11.28 2.69 2.20
N PHE A 107 11.08 3.07 0.95
CA PHE A 107 9.81 2.89 0.25
C PHE A 107 9.45 1.42 0.07
N GLY A 108 10.40 0.57 -0.31
CA GLY A 108 10.18 -0.87 -0.46
C GLY A 108 9.76 -1.53 0.85
N VAL A 109 10.41 -1.18 1.96
CA VAL A 109 10.04 -1.66 3.30
C VAL A 109 8.70 -1.08 3.76
N ALA A 110 8.46 0.22 3.53
CA ALA A 110 7.21 0.87 3.93
C ALA A 110 6.01 0.21 3.25
N PHE A 111 6.04 0.04 1.92
CA PHE A 111 4.96 -0.63 1.20
C PHE A 111 4.83 -2.11 1.55
N ALA A 112 5.94 -2.82 1.81
CA ALA A 112 5.84 -4.20 2.30
C ALA A 112 5.07 -4.28 3.63
N CYS A 113 5.20 -3.28 4.49
CA CYS A 113 4.64 -3.30 5.84
C CYS A 113 3.33 -2.50 6.02
N HIS A 114 2.92 -1.69 5.05
CA HIS A 114 1.90 -0.65 5.25
C HIS A 114 0.53 -1.19 5.72
N ASP A 115 0.19 -2.42 5.35
CA ASP A 115 -1.06 -3.09 5.73
C ASP A 115 -0.92 -4.16 6.81
N LEU A 116 0.26 -4.33 7.41
CA LEU A 116 0.43 -5.32 8.49
C LEU A 116 -0.44 -4.99 9.71
N GLY A 117 -0.76 -3.72 9.91
CA GLY A 117 -1.69 -3.24 10.91
C GLY A 117 -3.14 -3.69 10.68
N ASN A 118 -3.53 -3.98 9.44
CA ASN A 118 -4.89 -4.41 9.06
C ASN A 118 -5.13 -5.85 9.52
N ILE A 119 -4.07 -6.66 9.57
CA ILE A 119 -4.14 -8.09 9.93
C ILE A 119 -3.68 -8.37 11.37
N ALA A 120 -3.13 -7.38 12.08
CA ALA A 120 -2.57 -7.57 13.41
C ALA A 120 -3.43 -6.93 14.51
N ALA A 121 -3.63 -7.65 15.62
CA ALA A 121 -4.30 -7.15 16.82
C ALA A 121 -3.37 -6.28 17.69
N SER A 122 -2.05 -6.48 17.60
CA SER A 122 -1.04 -5.74 18.37
C SER A 122 0.21 -5.45 17.53
N THR A 123 1.13 -4.66 18.08
CA THR A 123 2.42 -4.31 17.42
C THR A 123 3.51 -5.33 17.68
N ARG A 124 3.22 -6.42 18.42
CA ARG A 124 4.21 -7.42 18.79
C ARG A 124 4.49 -8.32 17.61
N ILE A 125 5.77 -8.50 17.33
CA ILE A 125 6.25 -9.44 16.31
C ILE A 125 7.05 -10.57 16.96
N SER A 126 7.06 -11.73 16.32
CA SER A 126 8.05 -12.77 16.54
C SER A 126 8.64 -13.19 15.20
N LEU A 127 9.94 -13.43 15.15
CA LEU A 127 10.62 -13.99 13.99
C LEU A 127 11.09 -15.40 14.34
N ASP A 128 10.49 -16.40 13.72
CA ASP A 128 10.89 -17.80 13.89
C ASP A 128 11.14 -18.46 12.52
N GLY A 129 11.56 -19.73 12.53
CA GLY A 129 11.77 -20.51 11.30
C GLY A 129 10.51 -20.66 10.42
N GLY A 130 9.33 -20.27 10.92
CA GLY A 130 8.07 -20.24 10.21
C GLY A 130 7.70 -18.87 9.63
N GLY A 131 8.51 -17.82 9.80
CA GLY A 131 8.30 -16.49 9.20
C GLY A 131 7.94 -15.40 10.22
N LEU A 132 7.14 -14.41 9.79
CA LEU A 132 6.65 -13.34 10.66
C LEU A 132 5.44 -13.84 11.45
N GLY A 133 5.60 -13.91 12.77
CA GLY A 133 4.53 -14.16 13.71
C GLY A 133 3.88 -12.85 14.15
N LEU A 134 2.56 -12.76 13.96
CA LEU A 134 1.70 -11.69 14.44
C LEU A 134 0.57 -12.30 15.26
N GLU A 135 0.14 -11.56 16.28
CA GLU A 135 -1.17 -11.81 16.87
C GLU A 135 -2.23 -11.30 15.87
N HIS A 136 -2.93 -12.20 15.19
CA HIS A 136 -3.89 -11.79 14.16
C HIS A 136 -5.09 -11.04 14.75
N ALA A 137 -5.52 -10.01 14.02
CA ALA A 137 -6.82 -9.39 14.23
C ALA A 137 -7.96 -10.39 13.96
N ARG A 138 -9.19 -10.05 14.38
CA ARG A 138 -10.37 -10.91 14.14
C ARG A 138 -10.94 -10.77 12.73
N LEU A 139 -10.67 -9.65 12.08
CA LEU A 139 -11.13 -9.24 10.76
C LEU A 139 -10.09 -8.24 10.21
N TYR A 140 -10.19 -7.91 8.92
CA TYR A 140 -9.41 -6.81 8.35
C TYR A 140 -9.80 -5.49 9.01
N ASP A 141 -8.89 -4.88 9.75
CA ASP A 141 -9.09 -3.60 10.42
C ASP A 141 -8.76 -2.46 9.43
N SER A 142 -9.76 -1.63 9.07
CA SER A 142 -9.56 -0.49 8.16
C SER A 142 -9.71 0.84 8.90
N SER A 143 -8.68 1.68 8.77
CA SER A 143 -8.66 3.05 9.30
C SER A 143 -9.78 3.95 8.74
N ALA A 144 -10.35 3.60 7.58
CA ALA A 144 -11.41 4.37 6.92
C ALA A 144 -12.68 4.57 7.78
N LEU A 145 -12.82 3.81 8.87
CA LEU A 145 -13.95 3.86 9.79
C LEU A 145 -13.66 4.57 11.11
N TYR A 146 -12.42 5.02 11.35
CA TYR A 146 -12.00 5.67 12.58
C TYR A 146 -11.58 7.13 12.34
N GLY A 147 -11.78 7.99 13.34
CA GLY A 147 -11.25 9.36 13.32
C GLY A 147 -9.72 9.45 13.51
N THR A 148 -9.04 8.31 13.70
CA THR A 148 -7.61 8.20 14.01
C THR A 148 -6.95 7.10 13.19
N PRO A 149 -5.70 7.28 12.72
CA PRO A 149 -4.98 6.32 11.86
C PRO A 149 -4.39 5.14 12.65
N ALA A 150 -5.23 4.43 13.42
CA ALA A 150 -4.77 3.40 14.33
C ALA A 150 -4.09 2.22 13.62
N VAL A 151 -4.57 1.89 12.42
CA VAL A 151 -4.06 0.80 11.58
C VAL A 151 -2.66 1.14 11.07
N GLU A 152 -2.47 2.33 10.48
CA GLU A 152 -1.17 2.76 9.95
C GLU A 152 -0.15 3.00 11.06
N ILE A 153 -0.57 3.49 12.24
CA ILE A 153 0.29 3.55 13.43
C ILE A 153 0.77 2.15 13.82
N ARG A 154 -0.10 1.14 13.77
CA ARG A 154 0.24 -0.25 14.06
C ARG A 154 1.22 -0.80 13.02
N SER A 155 0.95 -0.58 11.74
CA SER A 155 1.82 -0.96 10.62
C SER A 155 3.21 -0.33 10.75
N ALA A 156 3.29 0.96 11.07
CA ALA A 156 4.55 1.68 11.26
C ALA A 156 5.36 1.09 12.43
N ALA A 157 4.71 0.79 13.56
CA ALA A 157 5.35 0.16 14.70
C ALA A 157 5.84 -1.27 14.40
N ILE A 158 5.07 -2.05 13.64
CA ILE A 158 5.49 -3.39 13.18
C ILE A 158 6.70 -3.28 12.24
N ALA A 159 6.66 -2.33 11.30
CA ALA A 159 7.77 -2.06 10.38
C ALA A 159 9.05 -1.68 11.12
N HIS A 160 8.95 -0.81 12.13
CA HIS A 160 10.06 -0.47 13.01
C HIS A 160 10.63 -1.71 13.70
N ALA A 161 9.77 -2.50 14.35
CA ALA A 161 10.20 -3.68 15.07
C ALA A 161 10.91 -4.70 14.15
N LEU A 162 10.40 -4.86 12.92
CA LEU A 162 11.02 -5.70 11.89
C LEU A 162 12.40 -5.18 11.50
N LEU A 163 12.53 -3.87 11.22
CA LEU A 163 13.80 -3.24 10.87
C LEU A 163 14.84 -3.35 11.98
N VAL A 164 14.45 -3.14 13.24
CA VAL A 164 15.34 -3.30 14.39
C VAL A 164 15.78 -4.76 14.54
N SER A 165 14.87 -5.72 14.35
CA SER A 165 15.18 -7.15 14.49
C SER A 165 16.07 -7.68 13.36
N LYS A 166 15.90 -7.17 12.14
CA LYS A 166 16.65 -7.61 10.95
C LYS A 166 17.93 -6.82 10.71
N GLY A 167 17.95 -5.56 11.12
CA GLY A 167 19.04 -4.62 10.84
C GLY A 167 20.17 -4.63 11.86
N GLY A 168 20.35 -5.71 12.63
CA GLY A 168 21.16 -5.79 13.86
C GLY A 168 22.62 -5.29 13.84
N GLU A 169 23.15 -4.85 12.69
CA GLU A 169 24.48 -4.23 12.56
C GLU A 169 24.51 -3.04 11.57
N CYS A 170 23.38 -2.65 10.97
CA CYS A 170 23.31 -1.53 10.02
C CYS A 170 23.21 -0.18 10.78
N GLY A 171 24.26 0.64 10.73
CA GLY A 171 24.30 1.96 11.38
C GLY A 171 23.22 2.95 10.90
N ARG A 172 22.51 2.67 9.80
CA ARG A 172 21.39 3.47 9.28
C ARG A 172 20.03 3.10 9.88
N VAL A 173 19.90 1.99 10.62
CA VAL A 173 18.58 1.45 11.04
C VAL A 173 17.71 2.47 11.77
N PRO A 174 18.19 3.27 12.74
CA PRO A 174 17.33 4.24 13.41
C PRO A 174 16.80 5.34 12.47
N ALA A 175 17.61 5.81 11.53
CA ALA A 175 17.19 6.84 10.57
C ALA A 175 16.28 6.27 9.49
N LEU A 176 16.61 5.07 8.99
CA LEU A 176 15.78 4.32 8.06
C LEU A 176 14.42 3.99 8.67
N ALA A 177 14.38 3.50 9.92
CA ALA A 177 13.14 3.19 10.63
C ALA A 177 12.24 4.41 10.75
N ARG A 178 12.77 5.58 11.13
CA ARG A 178 11.99 6.83 11.17
C ARG A 178 11.41 7.22 9.81
N LEU A 179 12.19 7.08 8.74
CA LEU A 179 11.72 7.36 7.40
C LEU A 179 10.63 6.36 6.98
N VAL A 180 10.81 5.06 7.26
CA VAL A 180 9.81 4.03 6.99
C VAL A 180 8.52 4.29 7.77
N GLU A 181 8.60 4.60 9.06
CA GLU A 181 7.44 4.98 9.87
C GLU A 181 6.70 6.17 9.26
N HIS A 182 7.45 7.23 8.87
CA HIS A 182 6.87 8.39 8.21
C HIS A 182 6.13 8.01 6.93
N LEU A 183 6.76 7.20 6.07
CA LEU A 183 6.17 6.74 4.81
C LEU A 183 4.91 5.92 5.03
N VAL A 184 4.93 4.96 5.96
CA VAL A 184 3.74 4.16 6.30
C VAL A 184 2.62 5.05 6.82
N LEU A 185 2.90 6.07 7.63
CA LEU A 185 1.88 7.02 8.08
C LEU A 185 1.33 7.90 6.94
N GLN A 186 1.99 7.97 5.78
CA GLN A 186 1.44 8.64 4.60
C GLN A 186 0.45 7.78 3.82
N THR A 187 0.24 6.50 4.15
CA THR A 187 -0.80 5.66 3.51
C THR A 187 -2.18 5.87 4.13
N VAL A 188 -2.28 6.64 5.22
CA VAL A 188 -3.57 6.96 5.86
C VAL A 188 -4.56 7.48 4.84
N PHE A 189 -5.66 6.75 4.68
CA PHE A 189 -6.62 7.06 3.64
C PHE A 189 -7.71 8.03 4.11
N HIS A 190 -7.83 9.15 3.38
CA HIS A 190 -8.96 10.06 3.47
C HIS A 190 -9.50 10.38 2.07
N PHE A 191 -10.72 9.92 1.78
CA PHE A 191 -11.32 9.99 0.45
C PHE A 191 -11.41 11.42 -0.12
N GLU A 192 -11.68 12.42 0.71
CA GLU A 192 -11.77 13.82 0.27
C GLU A 192 -10.41 14.53 0.19
N LYS A 193 -9.38 13.95 0.82
CA LYS A 193 -8.04 14.55 0.85
C LYS A 193 -7.30 14.17 -0.42
N VAL A 194 -6.99 15.19 -1.23
CA VAL A 194 -6.29 15.06 -2.52
C VAL A 194 -4.97 15.83 -2.59
N SER A 195 -4.57 16.46 -1.49
CA SER A 195 -3.26 17.10 -1.31
C SER A 195 -2.84 17.07 0.15
N ASP A 196 -1.54 16.93 0.39
CA ASP A 196 -0.88 17.18 1.67
C ASP A 196 0.52 17.73 1.40
N ASP A 197 1.02 18.56 2.30
CA ASP A 197 2.37 19.09 2.24
C ASP A 197 3.41 18.13 2.85
N ALA A 198 3.01 17.05 3.50
CA ALA A 198 3.93 16.06 4.05
C ALA A 198 4.83 15.48 2.94
N PRO A 199 6.17 15.45 3.15
CA PRO A 199 7.09 14.84 2.19
C PRO A 199 6.65 13.42 1.83
N PHE A 200 6.71 13.08 0.54
CA PHE A 200 6.37 11.77 -0.01
C PHE A 200 4.89 11.38 0.06
N TRP A 201 3.99 12.27 0.49
CA TRP A 201 2.57 11.92 0.62
C TRP A 201 1.93 11.48 -0.70
N SER A 202 2.15 12.24 -1.79
CA SER A 202 1.58 11.94 -3.11
C SER A 202 1.97 10.55 -3.65
N PRO A 203 3.27 10.15 -3.71
CA PRO A 203 3.62 8.81 -4.17
C PRO A 203 3.07 7.71 -3.26
N MET A 204 3.03 7.92 -1.93
CA MET A 204 2.46 6.93 -1.01
C MET A 204 0.97 6.69 -1.29
N GLN A 205 0.19 7.76 -1.47
CA GLN A 205 -1.23 7.66 -1.80
C GLN A 205 -1.47 7.04 -3.18
N VAL A 206 -0.74 7.50 -4.20
CA VAL A 206 -0.97 7.08 -5.59
C VAL A 206 -0.60 5.62 -5.79
N ILE A 207 0.53 5.15 -5.26
CA ILE A 207 0.96 3.76 -5.44
C ILE A 207 0.02 2.81 -4.71
N ASP A 208 -0.34 3.11 -3.46
CA ASP A 208 -1.24 2.25 -2.66
C ASP A 208 -2.64 2.15 -3.26
N MET A 209 -3.26 3.30 -3.52
CA MET A 209 -4.68 3.37 -3.85
C MET A 209 -5.01 3.09 -5.31
N ILE A 210 -4.09 3.41 -6.21
CA ILE A 210 -4.34 3.41 -7.67
C ILE A 210 -3.30 2.52 -8.35
N GLY A 211 -2.02 2.68 -7.99
CA GLY A 211 -0.91 1.93 -8.53
C GLY A 211 -1.09 0.44 -8.35
N SER A 212 -1.52 -0.03 -7.19
CA SER A 212 -1.79 -1.45 -6.92
C SER A 212 -2.61 -2.11 -8.04
N TYR A 213 -3.66 -1.44 -8.53
CA TYR A 213 -4.52 -1.97 -9.59
C TYR A 213 -3.81 -2.23 -10.92
N PHE A 214 -2.67 -1.60 -11.20
CA PHE A 214 -1.85 -1.88 -12.39
C PHE A 214 -1.00 -3.15 -12.25
N PHE A 215 -0.73 -3.59 -11.02
CA PHE A 215 0.19 -4.68 -10.69
C PHE A 215 -0.51 -5.89 -10.03
N LEU A 216 -1.82 -5.84 -9.81
CA LEU A 216 -2.55 -6.98 -9.25
C LEU A 216 -2.62 -8.15 -10.24
N SER A 217 -2.39 -9.35 -9.71
CA SER A 217 -2.53 -10.62 -10.43
C SER A 217 -3.97 -11.03 -10.73
N VAL A 218 -4.96 -10.31 -10.17
CA VAL A 218 -6.39 -10.58 -10.35
C VAL A 218 -7.17 -9.35 -10.79
N PRO A 219 -8.22 -9.47 -11.64
CA PRO A 219 -8.95 -8.36 -12.23
C PRO A 219 -9.28 -7.23 -11.25
N ARG A 220 -9.26 -5.98 -11.72
CA ARG A 220 -9.54 -4.79 -10.89
C ARG A 220 -10.87 -4.91 -10.13
N LEU A 221 -11.92 -5.37 -10.81
CA LEU A 221 -13.25 -5.53 -10.21
C LEU A 221 -13.27 -6.61 -9.12
N GLU A 222 -12.47 -7.67 -9.24
CA GLU A 222 -12.31 -8.69 -8.19
C GLU A 222 -11.66 -8.09 -6.94
N ALA A 223 -10.61 -7.29 -7.12
CA ALA A 223 -9.95 -6.60 -6.02
C ALA A 223 -10.89 -5.60 -5.32
N ILE A 224 -11.67 -4.83 -6.07
CA ILE A 224 -12.68 -3.92 -5.53
C ILE A 224 -13.78 -4.69 -4.78
N ALA A 225 -14.19 -5.86 -5.29
CA ALA A 225 -15.13 -6.74 -4.60
C ALA A 225 -14.57 -7.23 -3.26
N GLY A 226 -13.26 -7.51 -3.20
CA GLY A 226 -12.55 -7.81 -1.96
C GLY A 226 -12.59 -6.67 -0.96
N LEU A 227 -12.31 -5.44 -1.40
CA LEU A 227 -12.39 -4.26 -0.54
C LEU A 227 -13.81 -4.07 0.01
N PHE A 228 -14.83 -4.26 -0.84
CA PHE A 228 -16.23 -4.16 -0.44
C PHE A 228 -16.61 -5.25 0.56
N ALA A 229 -16.08 -6.46 0.44
CA ALA A 229 -16.30 -7.54 1.39
C ALA A 229 -15.71 -7.23 2.76
N GLU A 230 -14.50 -6.64 2.82
CA GLU A 230 -13.89 -6.19 4.06
C GLU A 230 -14.68 -5.05 4.72
N MET A 231 -15.06 -4.04 3.94
CA MET A 231 -15.87 -2.91 4.42
C MET A 231 -17.23 -3.39 4.95
N ARG A 232 -17.85 -4.36 4.29
CA ARG A 232 -19.11 -4.98 4.71
C ARG A 232 -19.02 -5.63 6.08
N VAL A 233 -17.95 -6.38 6.35
CA VAL A 233 -17.76 -7.05 7.66
C VAL A 233 -17.57 -6.03 8.77
N GLN A 234 -16.85 -4.94 8.50
CA GLN A 234 -16.61 -3.89 9.50
C GLN A 234 -17.82 -2.98 9.73
N ARG A 235 -18.48 -2.56 8.65
CA ARG A 235 -19.65 -1.69 8.67
C ARG A 235 -20.65 -2.12 7.61
N PRO A 236 -21.58 -3.02 7.97
CA PRO A 236 -22.65 -3.44 7.07
C PRO A 236 -23.47 -2.24 6.56
N GLY A 237 -23.99 -2.36 5.34
CA GLY A 237 -24.78 -1.31 4.71
C GLY A 237 -24.75 -1.37 3.20
N SER A 238 -24.76 -0.20 2.57
CA SER A 238 -24.82 -0.03 1.13
C SER A 238 -23.66 0.84 0.63
N ILE A 239 -23.23 0.61 -0.61
CA ILE A 239 -22.15 1.36 -1.26
C ILE A 239 -22.56 1.84 -2.65
N PRO A 240 -22.22 3.08 -3.04
CA PRO A 240 -22.44 3.57 -4.40
C PRO A 240 -21.38 3.02 -5.37
N VAL A 241 -21.70 1.94 -6.09
CA VAL A 241 -20.74 1.23 -6.97
C VAL A 241 -20.24 2.12 -8.10
N LEU A 242 -21.13 2.73 -8.89
CA LEU A 242 -20.71 3.57 -10.01
C LEU A 242 -19.86 4.76 -9.56
N PRO A 243 -20.28 5.58 -8.55
CA PRO A 243 -19.44 6.64 -8.01
C PRO A 243 -18.08 6.15 -7.49
N PHE A 244 -18.01 4.97 -6.86
CA PHE A 244 -16.73 4.41 -6.44
C PHE A 244 -15.81 4.14 -7.64
N LEU A 245 -16.32 3.47 -8.68
CA LEU A 245 -15.55 3.13 -9.87
C LEU A 245 -15.05 4.38 -10.63
N THR A 246 -15.91 5.40 -10.81
CA THR A 246 -15.52 6.65 -11.47
C THR A 246 -14.54 7.46 -10.63
N SER A 247 -14.63 7.38 -9.29
CA SER A 247 -13.79 8.19 -8.42
C SER A 247 -12.29 7.88 -8.50
N LEU A 248 -11.89 6.71 -8.98
CA LEU A 248 -10.47 6.34 -9.06
C LEU A 248 -9.72 7.24 -10.05
N GLU A 249 -10.30 7.49 -11.23
CA GLU A 249 -9.71 8.38 -12.23
C GLU A 249 -9.74 9.83 -11.74
N GLU A 250 -10.90 10.30 -11.28
CA GLU A 250 -11.06 11.66 -10.74
C GLU A 250 -10.10 11.93 -9.57
N ARG A 251 -9.86 10.93 -8.72
CA ARG A 251 -8.90 11.04 -7.60
C ARG A 251 -7.48 11.05 -8.11
N PHE A 252 -7.11 10.22 -9.08
CA PHE A 252 -5.78 10.23 -9.70
C PHE A 252 -5.47 11.60 -10.31
N GLU A 253 -6.42 12.19 -11.03
CA GLU A 253 -6.29 13.52 -11.62
C GLU A 253 -6.05 14.62 -10.58
N LYS A 254 -6.67 14.52 -9.41
CA LYS A 254 -6.50 15.47 -8.30
C LYS A 254 -5.19 15.24 -7.54
N LEU A 255 -4.81 13.98 -7.28
CA LEU A 255 -3.58 13.61 -6.55
C LEU A 255 -2.31 13.98 -7.34
N VAL A 256 -2.37 13.89 -8.67
CA VAL A 256 -1.28 14.27 -9.57
C VAL A 256 -1.81 15.33 -10.52
N ALA A 257 -1.90 16.57 -10.07
CA ALA A 257 -2.55 17.66 -10.82
C ALA A 257 -1.88 18.01 -12.16
N ASP A 258 -0.57 17.77 -12.31
CA ASP A 258 0.16 18.03 -13.55
C ASP A 258 -0.09 16.91 -14.59
N PRO A 259 -0.65 17.22 -15.78
CA PRO A 259 -0.93 16.21 -16.80
C PRO A 259 0.33 15.52 -17.37
N GLY A 260 1.48 16.20 -17.34
CA GLY A 260 2.76 15.59 -17.75
C GLY A 260 3.20 14.52 -16.77
N ALA A 261 3.23 14.87 -15.48
CA ALA A 261 3.51 13.94 -14.39
C ALA A 261 2.54 12.75 -14.40
N ARG A 262 1.23 12.96 -14.66
CA ARG A 262 0.28 11.85 -14.79
C ARG A 262 0.65 10.86 -15.88
N ARG A 263 1.02 11.36 -17.06
CA ARG A 263 1.46 10.50 -18.17
C ARG A 263 2.71 9.72 -17.80
N ASP A 264 3.65 10.35 -17.12
CA ASP A 264 4.88 9.70 -16.66
C ASP A 264 4.61 8.62 -15.61
N VAL A 265 3.72 8.87 -14.65
CA VAL A 265 3.26 7.86 -13.67
C VAL A 265 2.61 6.67 -14.38
N VAL A 266 1.64 6.92 -15.27
CA VAL A 266 0.96 5.87 -16.03
C VAL A 266 1.97 5.09 -16.87
N ALA A 267 2.85 5.77 -17.60
CA ALA A 267 3.86 5.14 -18.42
C ALA A 267 4.86 4.30 -17.61
N ALA A 268 5.13 4.66 -16.35
CA ALA A 268 5.88 3.82 -15.43
C ALA A 268 5.05 2.60 -15.01
N PHE A 269 3.81 2.79 -14.58
CA PHE A 269 2.96 1.70 -14.11
C PHE A 269 2.63 0.67 -15.18
N GLU A 270 2.38 1.06 -16.43
CA GLU A 270 2.01 0.15 -17.52
C GLU A 270 3.16 -0.77 -17.98
N ARG A 271 4.42 -0.49 -17.59
CA ARG A 271 5.61 -1.29 -17.96
C ARG A 271 5.78 -2.51 -17.05
N ASN A 272 4.76 -3.35 -16.95
CA ASN A 272 4.78 -4.51 -16.05
C ASN A 272 4.16 -5.78 -16.69
N SER A 273 4.39 -6.93 -16.05
CA SER A 273 3.97 -8.25 -16.54
C SER A 273 2.47 -8.53 -16.49
N PHE A 274 1.70 -7.80 -15.69
CA PHE A 274 0.25 -7.94 -15.58
C PHE A 274 -0.51 -7.23 -16.72
N GLY A 275 0.17 -6.39 -17.51
CA GLY A 275 -0.34 -5.87 -18.79
C GLY A 275 -1.56 -4.96 -18.68
N ARG A 276 -1.74 -4.25 -17.57
CA ARG A 276 -2.87 -3.32 -17.37
C ARG A 276 -2.55 -1.94 -17.89
N THR A 277 -3.44 -1.43 -18.72
CA THR A 277 -3.39 -0.07 -19.26
C THR A 277 -4.20 0.89 -18.39
N ALA A 278 -3.96 2.19 -18.50
CA ALA A 278 -4.75 3.24 -17.87
C ALA A 278 -6.24 3.08 -18.19
N GLU A 279 -6.57 2.79 -19.46
CA GLU A 279 -7.95 2.51 -19.86
C GLU A 279 -8.52 1.33 -19.06
N SER A 280 -7.78 0.24 -18.91
CA SER A 280 -8.26 -0.91 -18.10
C SER A 280 -8.42 -0.60 -16.61
N VAL A 281 -7.57 0.27 -16.05
CA VAL A 281 -7.59 0.63 -14.62
C VAL A 281 -8.64 1.68 -14.29
N PHE A 282 -9.04 2.52 -15.24
CA PHE A 282 -10.06 3.55 -15.04
C PHE A 282 -11.40 3.27 -15.73
N ALA A 283 -11.48 2.27 -16.63
CA ALA A 283 -12.71 1.93 -17.33
C ALA A 283 -13.85 1.59 -16.38
N VAL A 284 -15.05 2.10 -16.66
CA VAL A 284 -16.27 1.71 -15.95
C VAL A 284 -17.12 0.87 -16.91
N PRO A 285 -17.29 -0.45 -16.65
CA PRO A 285 -18.09 -1.30 -17.52
C PRO A 285 -19.54 -0.83 -17.62
N ASP A 286 -20.14 -0.97 -18.81
CA ASP A 286 -21.48 -0.44 -19.12
C ASP A 286 -22.58 -0.94 -18.17
N ARG A 287 -22.44 -2.17 -17.66
CA ARG A 287 -23.39 -2.75 -16.69
C ARG A 287 -23.52 -1.94 -15.39
N PHE A 288 -22.49 -1.17 -15.03
CA PHE A 288 -22.51 -0.34 -13.82
C PHE A 288 -23.11 1.06 -14.05
N ARG A 289 -23.37 1.49 -15.30
CA ARG A 289 -23.89 2.84 -15.60
C ARG A 289 -25.23 3.16 -14.90
N GLY A 290 -26.02 2.14 -14.56
CA GLY A 290 -27.28 2.28 -13.83
C GLY A 290 -27.14 2.31 -12.29
N MET A 291 -25.97 1.96 -11.74
CA MET A 291 -25.75 1.77 -10.30
C MET A 291 -25.32 3.06 -9.58
N SER A 292 -26.03 4.16 -9.84
CA SER A 292 -25.74 5.48 -9.27
C SER A 292 -26.20 5.64 -7.82
N ARG A 293 -27.18 4.84 -7.39
CA ARG A 293 -27.64 4.81 -6.00
C ARG A 293 -26.87 3.74 -5.20
N PRO A 294 -26.64 3.95 -3.90
CA PRO A 294 -26.07 2.91 -3.06
C PRO A 294 -26.91 1.62 -3.09
N VAL A 295 -26.24 0.48 -3.26
CA VAL A 295 -26.84 -0.86 -3.17
C VAL A 295 -26.20 -1.64 -2.01
N PRO A 296 -26.86 -2.66 -1.44
CA PRO A 296 -26.25 -3.52 -0.43
C PRO A 296 -24.90 -4.09 -0.89
N TYR A 297 -23.95 -4.23 0.03
CA TYR A 297 -22.62 -4.75 -0.31
C TYR A 297 -22.66 -6.11 -1.01
N GLU A 298 -23.55 -7.03 -0.59
CA GLU A 298 -23.70 -8.34 -1.23
C GLU A 298 -24.07 -8.23 -2.71
N GLU A 299 -24.98 -7.31 -3.04
CA GLU A 299 -25.40 -7.03 -4.41
C GLU A 299 -24.25 -6.40 -5.21
N ALA A 300 -23.53 -5.44 -4.61
CA ALA A 300 -22.36 -4.83 -5.23
C ALA A 300 -21.26 -5.85 -5.54
N ILE A 301 -20.92 -6.70 -4.57
CA ILE A 301 -19.88 -7.75 -4.70
C ILE A 301 -20.29 -8.75 -5.79
N ALA A 302 -21.54 -9.22 -5.78
CA ALA A 302 -22.04 -10.13 -6.80
C ALA A 302 -21.98 -9.51 -8.21
N ALA A 303 -22.33 -8.24 -8.36
CA ALA A 303 -22.26 -7.53 -9.64
C ALA A 303 -20.82 -7.31 -10.13
N LEU A 304 -19.87 -7.06 -9.20
CA LEU A 304 -18.45 -6.90 -9.52
C LEU A 304 -17.81 -8.21 -9.98
N LEU A 305 -18.22 -9.34 -9.39
CA LEU A 305 -17.69 -10.67 -9.69
C LEU A 305 -18.45 -11.40 -10.80
N ALA A 306 -19.56 -10.83 -11.29
CA ALA A 306 -20.30 -11.39 -12.42
C ALA A 306 -19.42 -11.42 -13.68
N PRO A 307 -19.50 -12.49 -14.49
CA PRO A 307 -18.84 -12.53 -15.79
C PRO A 307 -19.38 -11.41 -16.70
N ASP A 308 -18.51 -10.90 -17.57
CA ASP A 308 -18.87 -9.95 -18.63
C ASP A 308 -19.72 -10.61 -19.73
#